data_AF-A0A968T253-F1
#
_entry.id   AF-A0A968T253-F1
#
_cell.length_a   1.000
_cell.length_b   1.000
_cell.length_c   1.000
_cell.angle_alpha   90.00
_cell.angle_beta   90.00
_cell.angle_gamma   90.00
#
_symmetry.space_group_name_H-M   'P 1'
#
loop_
_entity.id
_entity.type
_entity.pdbx_description
1 polymer ?
#
loop_
_entity_poly.entity_id
_entity_poly.type
_entity_poly.pdbx_seq_one_letter_code
_entity_poly.pdbx_strand_id
1 'polypeptide(L)'
;MIKLSTILSTAILNFIRSSIPYFLLLSPSLVFAQDNPFGEISDTKLANGQVFPNWEKKQVFKHTFYVDCNNTAASDQNPGTVQKPFKTISKSS
;
A
#
# COMPACT_ATOMS: atom_id res chain seq x y z
N MET A 1 18.66 54.97 -15.46
CA MET A 1 18.87 53.88 -16.45
C MET A 1 19.03 52.57 -15.71
N ILE A 2 17.97 51.75 -15.64
CA ILE A 2 18.01 50.43 -15.00
C ILE A 2 18.50 49.42 -16.05
N LYS A 3 19.53 48.63 -15.73
CA LYS A 3 20.13 47.67 -16.67
C LYS A 3 19.17 46.51 -16.92
N LEU A 4 18.97 46.16 -18.19
CA LEU A 4 18.10 45.06 -18.64
C LEU A 4 18.49 43.70 -18.00
N SER A 5 19.76 43.53 -17.64
CA SER A 5 20.27 42.35 -16.93
C SER A 5 19.70 42.19 -15.52
N THR A 6 19.36 43.29 -14.83
CA THR A 6 18.77 43.26 -13.48
C THR A 6 17.31 42.78 -13.53
N ILE A 7 16.57 43.15 -14.57
CA ILE A 7 15.16 42.78 -14.73
C ILE A 7 15.04 41.29 -15.10
N LEU A 8 15.88 40.78 -16.00
CA LEU A 8 15.91 39.34 -16.31
C LEU A 8 16.29 38.50 -15.08
N SER A 9 17.24 38.95 -14.26
CA SER A 9 17.65 38.24 -13.04
C SER A 9 16.51 38.15 -12.01
N THR A 10 15.72 39.22 -11.85
CA THR A 10 14.62 39.26 -10.88
C THR A 10 13.41 38.45 -11.38
N ALA A 11 13.14 38.47 -12.70
CA ALA A 11 12.06 37.69 -13.30
C ALA A 11 12.32 36.17 -13.23
N ILE A 12 13.56 35.74 -13.45
CA ILE A 12 13.95 34.32 -13.36
C ILE A 12 13.93 33.84 -11.90
N LEU A 13 14.39 34.66 -10.96
CA LEU A 13 14.35 34.33 -9.52
C LEU A 13 12.91 34.20 -9.00
N ASN A 14 12.00 35.06 -9.46
CA ASN A 14 10.58 35.01 -9.10
C ASN A 14 9.84 33.83 -9.76
N PHE A 15 10.29 33.37 -10.94
CA PHE A 15 9.75 32.19 -11.60
C PHE A 15 10.13 30.88 -10.88
N ILE A 16 11.37 30.79 -10.39
CA ILE A 16 11.85 29.64 -9.59
C ILE A 16 11.15 29.59 -8.22
N ARG A 17 10.87 30.74 -7.61
CA ARG A 17 10.16 30.84 -6.32
C ARG A 17 8.65 30.59 -6.42
N SER A 18 8.07 30.74 -7.61
CA SER A 18 6.65 30.48 -7.92
C SER A 18 6.36 29.03 -8.32
N SER A 19 7.39 28.20 -8.48
CA SER A 19 7.27 26.83 -9.01
C SER A 19 7.74 25.76 -8.02
N ILE A 20 7.62 26.02 -6.71
CA ILE A 20 7.46 24.93 -5.74
C ILE A 20 5.98 24.56 -5.86
N PRO A 21 5.62 23.51 -6.62
CA PRO A 21 4.22 23.23 -6.76
C PRO A 21 3.68 22.87 -5.38
N TYR A 22 2.51 23.41 -5.11
CA TYR A 22 1.52 22.99 -4.11
C TYR A 22 1.19 21.47 -4.12
N PHE A 23 2.02 20.65 -4.76
CA PHE A 23 1.95 19.21 -4.93
C PHE A 23 2.12 18.43 -3.62
N LEU A 24 2.55 19.10 -2.54
CA LEU A 24 2.56 18.52 -1.19
C LEU A 24 1.30 18.84 -0.36
N LEU A 25 0.33 19.59 -0.91
CA LEU A 25 -0.89 20.00 -0.19
C LEU A 25 -2.18 19.33 -0.69
N LEU A 26 -2.09 18.34 -1.59
CA LEU A 26 -3.23 17.61 -2.15
C LEU A 26 -3.13 16.08 -2.04
N SER A 27 -2.29 15.57 -1.15
CA SER A 27 -2.28 14.15 -0.77
C SER A 27 -2.35 13.99 0.76
N PRO A 28 -3.55 14.05 1.37
CA PRO A 28 -3.70 13.67 2.78
C PRO A 28 -3.45 12.17 3.03
N SER A 29 -3.24 11.36 1.99
CA SER A 29 -3.29 9.89 2.10
C SER A 29 -1.93 9.18 2.09
N LEU A 30 -0.80 9.89 2.16
CA LEU A 30 0.52 9.24 2.23
C LEU A 30 1.27 9.55 3.53
N VAL A 31 0.55 9.51 4.66
CA VAL A 31 1.15 9.21 5.97
C VAL A 31 0.30 8.14 6.63
N PHE A 32 0.46 6.91 6.15
CA PHE A 32 0.37 5.74 7.02
C PHE A 32 1.76 5.10 7.05
N ALA A 33 2.74 5.84 7.60
CA ALA A 33 3.68 5.13 8.45
C ALA A 33 2.86 4.80 9.70
N GLN A 34 2.22 3.64 9.71
CA GLN A 34 1.82 3.04 10.98
C GLN A 34 3.13 2.79 11.71
N ASP A 35 3.56 3.74 12.54
CA ASP A 35 4.22 3.38 13.78
C ASP A 35 3.18 2.50 14.47
N ASN A 36 3.29 1.18 14.26
CA ASN A 36 2.40 0.23 14.92
C ASN A 36 2.51 0.55 16.42
N PRO A 37 1.44 1.05 17.07
CA PRO A 37 1.48 1.32 18.51
C PRO A 37 1.60 0.02 19.31
N PHE A 38 1.33 -1.10 18.65
CA PHE A 38 1.89 -2.39 18.98
C PHE A 38 3.33 -2.42 18.45
N GLY A 39 4.23 -1.72 19.15
CA GLY A 39 5.66 -2.00 19.01
C GLY A 39 5.80 -3.52 19.07
N GLU A 40 6.56 -4.08 18.14
CA GLU A 40 6.82 -5.51 18.04
C GLU A 40 7.15 -6.01 19.44
N ILE A 41 6.15 -6.57 20.14
CA ILE A 41 6.41 -7.36 21.33
C ILE A 41 7.00 -8.60 20.72
N SER A 42 8.31 -8.55 20.45
CA SER A 42 9.10 -9.69 20.07
C SER A 42 9.23 -10.55 21.33
N ASP A 43 8.09 -11.09 21.79
CA ASP A 43 8.05 -12.26 22.66
C ASP A 43 8.40 -13.51 21.83
N THR A 44 9.34 -13.33 20.89
CA THR A 44 9.95 -14.35 20.08
C THR A 44 10.95 -15.12 20.93
N LYS A 45 11.00 -14.94 22.25
CA LYS A 45 11.92 -15.66 23.14
C LYS A 45 11.12 -16.47 24.15
N LEU A 46 11.47 -17.73 24.27
CA LEU A 46 11.03 -18.61 25.35
C LEU A 46 11.50 -18.05 26.69
N ALA A 47 10.91 -18.52 27.79
CA ALA A 47 11.32 -18.14 29.15
C ALA A 47 12.81 -18.44 29.47
N ASN A 48 13.44 -19.34 28.71
CA ASN A 48 14.88 -19.62 28.77
C ASN A 48 15.74 -18.67 27.90
N GLY A 49 15.14 -17.63 27.30
CA GLY A 49 15.79 -16.66 26.43
C GLY A 49 16.01 -17.11 24.98
N GLN A 50 15.68 -18.36 24.63
CA GLN A 50 15.87 -18.89 23.27
C GLN A 50 14.81 -18.35 22.32
N VAL A 51 15.20 -17.98 21.10
CA VAL A 51 14.26 -17.53 20.08
C VAL A 51 13.32 -18.68 19.64
N PHE A 52 12.02 -18.42 19.52
CA PHE A 52 11.04 -19.32 18.93
C PHE A 52 11.48 -19.66 17.50
N PRO A 53 11.68 -20.96 17.19
CA PRO A 53 12.02 -21.35 15.84
C PRO A 53 10.87 -20.99 14.90
N ASN A 54 11.15 -20.19 13.87
CA ASN A 54 10.19 -19.94 12.80
C ASN A 54 10.20 -21.13 11.83
N TRP A 55 9.06 -21.82 11.75
CA TRP A 55 8.87 -22.96 10.85
C TRP A 55 8.19 -22.57 9.53
N GLU A 56 7.79 -21.32 9.39
CA GLU A 56 7.12 -20.83 8.19
C GLU A 56 8.10 -20.71 7.03
N LYS A 57 7.67 -21.18 5.86
CA LYS A 57 8.37 -21.00 4.60
C LYS A 57 7.55 -20.07 3.72
N LYS A 58 8.22 -19.29 2.88
CA LYS A 58 7.54 -18.45 1.89
C LYS A 58 6.68 -19.33 0.98
N GLN A 59 5.37 -19.14 1.03
CA GLN A 59 4.44 -19.85 0.15
C GLN A 59 4.43 -19.21 -1.24
N VAL A 60 4.41 -20.05 -2.26
CA VAL A 60 4.23 -19.65 -3.66
C VAL A 60 2.92 -20.26 -4.15
N PHE A 61 1.93 -19.39 -4.37
CA PHE A 61 0.62 -19.81 -4.87
C PHE A 61 0.62 -19.82 -6.40
N LYS A 62 0.06 -20.88 -7.00
CA LYS A 62 -0.07 -21.00 -8.46
C LYS A 62 -1.32 -20.32 -9.01
N HIS A 63 -2.36 -20.22 -8.19
CA HIS A 63 -3.68 -19.74 -8.59
C HIS A 63 -4.27 -18.86 -7.49
N THR A 64 -5.16 -17.96 -7.88
CA THR A 64 -5.94 -17.11 -6.98
C THR A 64 -7.40 -17.24 -7.35
N PHE A 65 -8.22 -17.68 -6.40
CA PHE A 65 -9.65 -17.82 -6.56
C PHE A 65 -10.38 -16.82 -5.66
N TYR A 66 -11.48 -16.28 -6.17
CA TYR A 66 -12.33 -15.31 -5.47
C TYR A 66 -13.58 -16.00 -4.95
N VAL A 67 -13.90 -15.75 -3.68
CA VAL A 67 -15.10 -16.25 -3.00
C VAL A 67 -15.85 -15.02 -2.48
N ASP A 68 -17.13 -14.90 -2.80
CA ASP A 68 -17.98 -13.81 -2.33
C ASP A 68 -19.41 -14.34 -2.18
N CYS A 69 -19.89 -14.46 -0.94
CA CYS A 69 -21.23 -14.98 -0.67
C CYS A 69 -22.36 -13.98 -0.96
N ASN A 70 -22.04 -12.69 -1.04
CA ASN A 70 -23.00 -11.59 -1.19
C ASN A 70 -23.14 -11.12 -2.63
N ASN A 71 -22.18 -11.43 -3.49
CA ASN A 71 -22.27 -11.13 -4.91
C ASN A 71 -23.39 -11.93 -5.58
N THR A 72 -24.30 -11.26 -6.27
CA THR A 72 -25.44 -11.88 -6.96
C THR A 72 -25.01 -12.82 -8.09
N ALA A 73 -23.82 -12.61 -8.65
CA ALA A 73 -23.22 -13.48 -9.66
C ALA A 73 -22.44 -14.66 -9.06
N ALA A 74 -22.38 -14.79 -7.72
CA ALA A 74 -21.63 -15.86 -7.06
C ALA A 74 -22.33 -17.21 -7.15
N SER A 75 -21.55 -18.25 -7.47
CA SER A 75 -22.02 -19.62 -7.63
C SER A 75 -20.84 -20.58 -7.50
N ASP A 76 -21.05 -21.75 -6.91
CA ASP A 76 -20.01 -22.79 -6.79
C ASP A 76 -19.73 -23.50 -8.12
N GLN A 77 -20.47 -23.17 -9.18
CA GLN A 77 -20.22 -23.61 -10.55
C GLN A 77 -19.37 -22.60 -11.34
N ASN A 78 -19.07 -21.44 -10.77
CA ASN A 78 -18.26 -20.42 -11.43
C ASN A 78 -16.77 -20.82 -11.53
N PRO A 79 -15.97 -20.12 -12.34
CA PRO A 79 -14.51 -20.34 -12.38
C PRO A 79 -13.75 -19.74 -11.18
N GLY A 80 -14.42 -19.01 -10.28
CA GLY A 80 -13.77 -18.37 -9.13
C GLY A 80 -12.96 -17.12 -9.50
N THR A 81 -13.41 -16.37 -10.50
CA THR A 81 -12.80 -15.07 -10.88
C THR A 81 -13.48 -13.92 -10.14
N VAL A 82 -12.92 -12.72 -10.21
CA VAL A 82 -13.53 -11.51 -9.62
C VAL A 82 -14.96 -11.29 -10.12
N GLN A 83 -15.20 -11.47 -11.42
CA GLN A 83 -16.51 -11.25 -12.03
C GLN A 83 -17.49 -12.39 -11.76
N LYS A 84 -16.98 -13.61 -11.55
CA LYS A 84 -17.76 -14.82 -11.29
C LYS A 84 -17.11 -15.56 -10.11
N PRO A 85 -17.32 -15.08 -8.88
CA PRO A 85 -16.70 -15.68 -7.70
C PRO A 85 -17.42 -16.98 -7.31
N PHE A 86 -16.76 -17.82 -6.52
CA PHE A 86 -17.43 -18.91 -5.82
C PHE A 86 -18.34 -18.36 -4.74
N LYS A 87 -19.38 -19.11 -4.37
CA LYS A 87 -20.28 -18.72 -3.28
C LYS A 87 -19.77 -19.21 -1.93
N THR A 88 -19.06 -20.34 -1.92
CA THR A 88 -18.51 -20.97 -0.72
C THR A 88 -17.00 -21.22 -0.85
N ILE A 89 -16.31 -21.25 0.31
CA ILE A 89 -14.88 -21.56 0.40
C ILE A 89 -14.61 -23.04 0.06
N SER A 90 -15.58 -23.92 0.32
CA SER A 90 -15.48 -25.36 0.03
C SER A 90 -15.17 -25.65 -1.43
N LYS A 91 -15.53 -24.74 -2.34
CA LYS A 91 -15.28 -24.93 -3.78
C LYS A 91 -13.85 -24.56 -4.21
N SER A 92 -13.17 -23.66 -3.49
CA SER A 92 -11.80 -23.24 -3.80
C SER A 92 -10.72 -24.13 -3.21
N SER A 93 -11.12 -25.24 -2.57
CA SER A 93 -10.22 -26.19 -1.86
C SER A 93 -9.76 -27.32 -2.77
#